data_AF-A0A7S1FA37-F1
#
_entry.id   AF-A0A7S1FA37-F1
#
_cell.length_a   1.000
_cell.length_b   1.000
_cell.length_c   1.000
_cell.angle_alpha   90.00
_cell.angle_beta   90.00
_cell.angle_gamma   90.00
#
_symmetry.space_group_name_H-M   'P 1'
#
loop_
_entity.id
_entity.type
_entity.pdbx_description
1 polymer ?
#
loop_
_entity_poly.entity_id
_entity_poly.type
_entity_poly.pdbx_seq_one_letter_code
_entity_poly.pdbx_strand_id
1 'polypeptide(L)'
;FSSMHIPPRLRQLHGAGYSLAIFSNQHAAGRKRSLDQMEVAVEGTISRFDDFLDFCGVPMSIFVAVSRGDVGDPYRKPNHGMWDLFVDVCGRNKWTAPDMSHSFFVGNAAGRRSDA
;
A
#
# COMPACT_ATOMS: atom_id res chain seq x y z
N PHE A 1 -10.76 -10.56 -8.59
CA PHE A 1 -11.88 -10.62 -7.64
C PHE A 1 -11.64 -9.62 -6.52
N SER A 2 -12.13 -8.38 -6.65
CA SER A 2 -12.34 -7.52 -5.48
C SER A 2 -13.68 -7.95 -4.86
N SER A 3 -13.72 -8.23 -3.56
CA SER A 3 -14.99 -8.48 -2.89
C SER A 3 -15.84 -7.21 -2.98
N MET A 4 -17.10 -7.33 -3.42
CA MET A 4 -18.03 -6.19 -3.57
C MET A 4 -18.25 -5.43 -2.25
N HIS A 5 -17.82 -5.99 -1.12
CA HIS A 5 -17.98 -5.41 0.21
C HIS A 5 -16.84 -4.46 0.58
N ILE A 6 -15.73 -4.46 -0.18
CA ILE A 6 -14.56 -3.61 0.11
C ILE A 6 -14.87 -2.12 -0.12
N PRO A 7 -15.40 -1.66 -1.28
CA PRO A 7 -15.66 -0.24 -1.48
C PRO A 7 -16.62 0.38 -0.45
N PRO A 8 -17.78 -0.24 -0.13
CA PRO A 8 -18.65 0.30 0.92
C PRO A 8 -17.94 0.44 2.27
N ARG A 9 -17.10 -0.54 2.64
CA ARG A 9 -16.38 -0.50 3.92
C ARG A 9 -15.32 0.62 3.96
N LEU A 10 -14.57 0.79 2.88
CA LEU A 10 -13.57 1.87 2.79
C LEU A 10 -14.23 3.24 2.79
N ARG A 11 -15.37 3.41 2.09
CA ARG A 11 -16.20 4.62 2.16
C ARG A 11 -16.69 4.92 3.57
N GLN A 12 -17.16 3.90 4.29
CA GLN A 12 -17.60 4.05 5.67
C GLN A 12 -16.46 4.50 6.59
N LEU A 13 -15.27 3.91 6.47
CA LEU A 13 -14.11 4.29 7.27
C LEU A 13 -13.66 5.73 6.98
N HIS A 14 -13.60 6.10 5.70
CA HIS A 14 -13.30 7.47 5.29
C HIS A 14 -14.32 8.46 5.86
N GLY A 15 -15.62 8.14 5.78
CA GLY A 15 -16.69 8.96 6.38
C GLY A 15 -16.64 9.06 7.91
N ALA A 16 -15.99 8.10 8.58
CA ALA A 16 -15.74 8.12 10.02
C ALA A 16 -14.45 8.86 10.42
N GLY A 17 -13.77 9.51 9.46
CA GLY A 17 -12.56 10.31 9.71
C GLY A 17 -11.24 9.55 9.59
N TYR A 18 -11.24 8.30 9.12
CA TYR A 18 -10.01 7.56 8.90
C TYR A 18 -9.34 7.98 7.59
N SER A 19 -8.04 8.29 7.67
CA SER A 19 -7.18 8.32 6.49
C SER A 19 -6.90 6.89 6.02
N LEU A 20 -6.97 6.66 4.71
CA LEU A 20 -6.74 5.35 4.11
C LEU A 20 -5.36 5.30 3.46
N ALA A 21 -4.56 4.31 3.84
CA ALA A 21 -3.24 4.06 3.26
C ALA A 21 -3.08 2.59 2.85
N ILE A 22 -2.45 2.36 1.70
CA ILE A 22 -2.12 1.02 1.20
C ILE A 22 -0.61 0.84 1.22
N PHE A 23 -0.16 -0.24 1.86
CA PHE A 23 1.24 -0.66 1.87
C PHE A 23 1.37 -1.97 1.09
N SER A 24 2.07 -1.97 -0.05
CA SER A 24 2.16 -3.15 -0.91
C SER A 24 3.59 -3.56 -1.27
N ASN A 25 3.86 -4.86 -1.22
CA ASN A 25 5.13 -5.45 -1.67
C ASN A 25 4.98 -5.88 -3.15
N GLN A 26 5.49 -5.10 -4.10
CA GLN A 26 5.35 -5.33 -5.55
C GLN A 26 6.71 -5.61 -6.21
N HIS A 27 7.18 -6.86 -6.09
CA HIS A 27 8.51 -7.27 -6.57
C HIS A 27 8.67 -7.37 -8.10
N ALA A 28 7.60 -7.09 -8.87
CA ALA A 28 7.59 -7.25 -10.32
C ALA A 28 8.60 -6.35 -11.03
N ALA A 29 8.71 -5.08 -10.60
CA ALA A 29 9.63 -4.11 -11.16
C ALA A 29 11.09 -4.41 -10.77
N GLY A 30 11.36 -4.72 -9.50
CA GLY A 30 12.71 -5.04 -9.05
C GLY A 30 13.32 -6.24 -9.76
N ARG A 31 12.51 -7.21 -10.24
CA ARG A 31 13.01 -8.41 -10.95
C ARG A 31 13.42 -8.17 -12.40
N LYS A 32 13.16 -6.99 -12.96
CA LYS A 32 13.46 -6.67 -14.36
C LYS A 32 14.95 -6.45 -14.58
N ARG A 33 15.42 -6.76 -15.79
CA ARG A 33 16.86 -6.70 -16.14
C ARG A 33 17.23 -5.47 -16.97
N SER A 34 16.25 -4.73 -17.47
CA SER A 34 16.43 -3.45 -18.15
C SER A 34 15.52 -2.37 -17.55
N LEU A 35 15.87 -1.11 -17.78
CA LEU A 35 15.08 0.04 -17.35
C LEU A 35 13.70 0.05 -18.01
N ASP A 36 13.61 -0.17 -19.33
CA ASP A 36 12.34 -0.19 -20.06
C ASP A 36 11.37 -1.25 -19.49
N GLN A 37 11.89 -2.43 -19.15
CA GLN A 37 11.07 -3.47 -18.54
C GLN A 37 10.62 -3.10 -17.13
N MET A 38 11.46 -2.39 -16.38
CA MET A 38 11.14 -1.89 -15.04
C MET A 38 10.04 -0.84 -15.10
N GLU A 39 10.14 0.11 -16.03
CA GLU A 39 9.15 1.15 -16.28
C GLU A 39 7.77 0.55 -16.58
N VAL A 40 7.68 -0.36 -17.56
CA VAL A 40 6.43 -1.06 -17.89
C VAL A 40 5.84 -1.80 -16.68
N ALA A 41 6.69 -2.39 -15.82
CA ALA A 41 6.22 -3.08 -14.63
C ALA A 41 5.71 -2.11 -13.54
N VAL A 42 6.33 -0.93 -13.41
CA VAL A 42 5.88 0.15 -12.53
C VAL A 42 4.57 0.72 -13.02
N GLU A 43 4.47 1.07 -14.30
CA GLU A 43 3.24 1.60 -14.92
C GLU A 43 2.07 0.62 -14.75
N GLY A 44 2.29 -0.67 -15.03
CA GLY A 44 1.25 -1.68 -14.83
C GLY A 44 0.87 -1.85 -13.35
N THR A 45 1.74 -1.50 -12.41
CA THR A 45 1.40 -1.48 -10.98
C THR A 45 0.56 -0.26 -10.63
N ILE A 46 0.93 0.92 -11.15
CA ILE A 46 0.21 2.18 -10.97
C ILE A 46 -1.21 2.06 -11.54
N SER A 47 -1.36 1.61 -12.79
CA SER A 47 -2.67 1.46 -13.43
C SER A 47 -3.63 0.56 -12.64
N ARG A 48 -3.16 -0.55 -12.05
CA ARG A 48 -4.01 -1.40 -11.20
C ARG A 48 -4.45 -0.72 -9.92
N PHE A 49 -3.63 0.18 -9.39
CA PHE A 49 -3.99 0.98 -8.22
C PHE A 49 -4.97 2.09 -8.59
N ASP A 50 -4.80 2.74 -9.74
CA ASP A 50 -5.75 3.73 -10.25
C ASP A 50 -7.13 3.11 -10.45
N ASP A 51 -7.22 1.96 -11.12
CA ASP A 51 -8.46 1.21 -11.28
C ASP A 51 -9.12 0.88 -9.92
N PHE A 52 -8.30 0.57 -8.91
CA PHE A 52 -8.78 0.27 -7.57
C PHE A 52 -9.27 1.50 -6.82
N LEU A 53 -8.58 2.63 -6.96
CA LEU A 53 -8.98 3.92 -6.38
C LEU A 53 -10.32 4.37 -6.98
N ASP A 54 -10.46 4.28 -8.31
CA ASP A 54 -11.70 4.60 -9.02
C ASP A 54 -12.85 3.70 -8.58
N PHE A 55 -12.60 2.41 -8.45
CA PHE A 55 -13.59 1.45 -7.94
C PHE A 55 -14.03 1.76 -6.50
N CYS A 56 -13.12 2.25 -5.65
CA CYS A 56 -13.42 2.57 -4.27
C CYS A 56 -14.11 3.94 -4.10
N GLY A 57 -13.76 4.91 -4.93
CA GLY A 57 -14.33 6.26 -4.94
C GLY A 57 -13.98 7.08 -3.69
N VAL A 58 -12.83 6.84 -3.07
CA VAL A 58 -12.32 7.60 -1.92
C VAL A 58 -10.81 7.81 -2.04
N PRO A 59 -10.28 8.95 -1.56
CA PRO A 59 -8.85 9.22 -1.60
C PRO A 59 -8.08 8.25 -0.71
N MET A 60 -6.99 7.71 -1.22
CA MET A 60 -6.06 6.88 -0.46
C MET A 60 -4.61 7.20 -0.85
N SER A 61 -3.69 7.08 0.11
CA SER A 61 -2.25 7.13 -0.17
C SER A 61 -1.69 5.73 -0.39
N ILE A 62 -0.90 5.54 -1.43
CA ILE A 62 -0.38 4.22 -1.81
C ILE A 62 1.13 4.23 -1.76
N PHE A 63 1.70 3.27 -1.04
CA PHE A 63 3.13 3.08 -0.86
C PHE A 63 3.50 1.68 -1.36
N VAL A 64 4.53 1.63 -2.22
CA VAL A 64 4.89 0.42 -2.96
C VAL A 64 6.38 0.11 -2.78
N ALA A 65 6.67 -1.03 -2.15
CA ALA A 65 8.02 -1.57 -2.09
C ALA A 65 8.28 -2.42 -3.35
N VAL A 66 9.15 -1.95 -4.24
CA VAL A 66 9.39 -2.56 -5.56
C VAL A 66 10.53 -3.57 -5.60
N SER A 67 11.27 -3.69 -4.50
CA SER A 67 12.45 -4.56 -4.41
C SER A 67 12.13 -6.05 -4.64
N ARG A 68 13.13 -6.76 -5.17
CA ARG A 68 13.13 -8.20 -5.44
C ARG A 68 12.93 -9.07 -4.20
N GLY A 69 13.20 -8.53 -3.01
CA GLY A 69 13.07 -9.22 -1.72
C GLY A 69 14.25 -10.14 -1.35
N ASP A 70 15.23 -10.30 -2.24
CA ASP A 70 16.55 -10.91 -1.98
C ASP A 70 17.59 -9.87 -1.55
N VAL A 71 17.19 -8.60 -1.43
CA VAL A 71 18.00 -7.50 -0.90
C VAL A 71 17.34 -6.94 0.36
N GLY A 72 18.15 -6.38 1.26
CA GLY A 72 17.70 -5.76 2.50
C GLY A 72 16.94 -4.46 2.26
N ASP A 73 15.70 -4.57 1.77
CA ASP A 73 14.81 -3.43 1.52
C ASP A 73 14.03 -3.05 2.80
N PRO A 74 14.32 -1.87 3.40
CA PRO A 74 13.63 -1.42 4.61
C PRO A 74 12.15 -1.09 4.37
N TYR A 75 11.74 -0.87 3.12
CA TYR A 75 10.36 -0.60 2.77
C TYR A 75 9.53 -1.88 2.61
N ARG A 76 10.16 -3.03 2.38
CA ARG A 76 9.46 -4.30 2.20
C ARG A 76 8.92 -4.81 3.54
N LYS A 77 7.60 -4.97 3.65
CA LYS A 77 6.96 -5.59 4.83
C LYS A 77 7.57 -6.98 5.09
N PRO A 78 7.84 -7.37 6.35
CA PRO A 78 7.31 -6.78 7.59
C PRO A 78 8.07 -5.57 8.14
N ASN A 79 9.08 -5.05 7.44
CA ASN A 79 9.77 -3.84 7.86
C ASN A 79 8.82 -2.62 7.84
N HIS A 80 9.16 -1.60 8.63
CA HIS A 80 8.33 -0.41 8.85
C HIS A 80 8.67 0.77 7.92
N GLY A 81 9.60 0.63 6.97
CA GLY A 81 10.04 1.76 6.15
C GLY A 81 8.94 2.45 5.34
N MET A 82 7.94 1.70 4.84
CA MET A 82 6.79 2.35 4.18
C MET A 82 5.92 3.13 5.17
N TRP A 83 5.82 2.68 6.42
CA TRP A 83 5.09 3.40 7.48
C TRP A 83 5.81 4.70 7.84
N ASP A 84 7.13 4.66 8.01
CA ASP A 84 7.93 5.85 8.31
C ASP A 84 7.80 6.87 7.17
N LEU A 85 7.81 6.41 5.92
CA LEU A 85 7.58 7.25 4.75
C LEU A 85 6.17 7.88 4.75
N PHE A 86 5.14 7.13 5.17
CA PHE A 86 3.80 7.68 5.32
C PHE A 86 3.74 8.78 6.38
N VAL A 87 4.34 8.57 7.54
CA VAL A 87 4.40 9.59 8.61
C VAL A 87 5.13 10.85 8.14
N ASP A 88 6.25 10.69 7.43
CA ASP A 88 6.98 11.81 6.81
C ASP A 88 6.13 12.57 5.79
N VAL A 89 5.40 11.85 4.91
CA VAL A 89 4.47 12.47 3.95
C VAL A 89 3.37 13.25 4.68
N CYS A 90 2.79 12.70 5.76
CA CYS A 90 1.82 13.43 6.58
C CYS A 90 2.42 14.74 7.13
N GLY A 91 3.63 14.68 7.68
CA GLY A 91 4.33 15.86 8.20
C GLY A 91 4.57 16.93 7.13
N ARG A 92 5.10 16.53 5.96
CA ARG A 92 5.35 17.43 4.82
C ARG A 92 4.08 18.09 4.28
N ASN A 93 2.97 17.35 4.27
CA ASN A 93 1.68 17.85 3.81
C ASN A 93 0.87 18.56 4.90
N LYS A 94 1.43 18.72 6.11
CA LYS A 94 0.74 19.30 7.29
C LYS A 94 -0.55 18.57 7.65
N TRP A 95 -0.60 17.27 7.41
CA TRP A 95 -1.69 16.40 7.85
C TRP A 95 -1.49 16.03 9.31
N THR A 96 -2.58 15.69 9.99
CA THR A 96 -2.52 15.17 11.36
C THR A 96 -1.70 13.88 11.37
N ALA A 97 -0.73 13.79 12.29
CA ALA A 97 0.03 12.57 12.47
C ALA A 97 -0.90 11.39 12.83
N PRO A 98 -0.63 10.17 12.33
CA PRO A 98 -1.47 9.02 12.65
C PRO A 98 -1.50 8.72 14.15
N ASP A 99 -2.69 8.61 14.72
CA ASP A 99 -2.86 8.10 16.09
C ASP A 99 -2.74 6.57 16.08
N MET A 100 -1.61 6.06 16.56
CA MET A 100 -1.33 4.62 16.61
C MET A 100 -2.34 3.83 17.45
N SER A 101 -2.92 4.43 18.48
CA SER A 101 -3.89 3.75 19.36
C SER A 101 -5.26 3.57 18.71
N HIS A 102 -5.58 4.43 17.75
CA HIS A 102 -6.83 4.41 16.98
C HIS A 102 -6.60 4.02 15.51
N SER A 103 -5.41 3.51 15.17
CA SER A 103 -5.09 3.00 13.84
C SER A 103 -5.09 1.47 13.83
N PHE A 104 -5.37 0.89 12.67
CA PHE A 104 -5.31 -0.56 12.49
C PHE A 104 -4.76 -0.92 11.10
N PHE A 105 -4.14 -2.10 11.02
CA PHE A 105 -3.60 -2.64 9.77
C PHE A 105 -4.38 -3.90 9.36
N VAL A 106 -4.80 -3.97 8.10
CA VAL A 106 -5.53 -5.11 7.54
C VAL A 106 -4.70 -5.74 6.43
N GLY A 107 -4.43 -7.04 6.55
CA GLY A 107 -3.68 -7.79 5.54
C GLY A 107 -4.08 -9.26 5.54
N ASN A 108 -3.91 -9.92 4.39
CA ASN A 108 -4.10 -11.36 4.26
C ASN A 108 -2.89 -12.15 4.81
N ALA A 109 -1.68 -11.59 4.70
CA ALA A 109 -0.44 -12.16 5.23
C ALA A 109 -0.35 -11.99 6.76
N ALA A 110 -1.19 -12.74 7.47
CA ALA A 110 -1.29 -12.70 8.93
C ALA A 110 -0.48 -13.83 9.60
N GLY A 111 0.33 -14.59 8.85
CA GLY A 111 1.13 -15.70 9.38
C GLY A 111 0.26 -16.84 9.92
N ARG A 112 -0.86 -17.15 9.26
CA ARG A 112 -1.70 -18.28 9.68
C ARG A 112 -0.93 -19.57 9.42
N ARG A 113 -1.18 -20.61 10.21
CA ARG A 113 -0.51 -21.93 10.08
C ARG A 113 -0.63 -22.54 8.68
N SER A 114 -1.61 -22.11 7.87
CA SER A 114 -1.84 -22.52 6.49
C SER A 114 -1.01 -21.75 5.44
N ASP A 115 -0.27 -20.72 5.86
CA ASP A 115 0.47 -19.82 4.96
C ASP A 115 1.97 -20.21 4.86
N ALA A 116 2.36 -21.37 5.44
CA ALA A 116 3.71 -21.93 5.47
C ALA A 116 3.81 -23.21 4.65
#